data_AF-A0A955JS35-F1
#
_entry.id   AF-A0A955JS35-F1
#
_cell.length_a   1.000
_cell.length_b   1.000
_cell.length_c   1.000
_cell.angle_alpha   90.00
_cell.angle_beta   90.00
_cell.angle_gamma   90.00
#
_symmetry.space_group_name_H-M   'P 1'
#
loop_
_entity.id
_entity.type
_entity.pdbx_description
1 polymer ?
#
loop_
_entity_poly.entity_id
_entity_poly.type
_entity_poly.pdbx_seq_one_letter_code
_entity_poly.pdbx_strand_id
1 'polypeptide(L)'
;MVKLPVKIKPHVVVKVILVCMIGALLSLIAHEAFHIILHWGNISHVSIFPNPGTIVQIETNLPPGYDIDGEEMVAYIISFIVIIFTALYVFKIMDDEDDRDPAQILFPNNPELQKLTPKELWEKSEMDIILPEKKSSKHSHKK
;
A
#
# COMPACT_ATOMS: atom_id res chain seq x y z
N MET A 1 -7.89 -26.67 -4.20
CA MET A 1 -7.59 -25.23 -4.08
C MET A 1 -8.89 -24.50 -3.83
N VAL A 2 -9.22 -24.21 -2.57
CA VAL A 2 -10.39 -23.39 -2.25
C VAL A 2 -9.88 -21.95 -2.16
N LYS A 3 -10.14 -21.15 -3.20
CA LYS A 3 -10.02 -19.70 -3.12
C LYS A 3 -11.13 -19.26 -2.17
N LEU A 4 -10.80 -18.76 -0.98
CA LEU A 4 -11.76 -17.92 -0.29
C LEU A 4 -11.78 -16.60 -1.05
N PRO A 5 -12.85 -16.26 -1.78
CA PRO A 5 -12.93 -14.95 -2.38
C PRO A 5 -13.01 -13.97 -1.22
N VAL A 6 -11.98 -13.15 -1.03
CA VAL A 6 -12.16 -11.88 -0.33
C VAL A 6 -13.24 -11.16 -1.14
N LYS A 7 -14.48 -11.21 -0.65
CA LYS A 7 -15.60 -10.48 -1.26
C LYS A 7 -15.42 -9.02 -0.87
N ILE A 8 -14.48 -8.36 -1.54
CA ILE A 8 -14.34 -6.91 -1.41
C ILE A 8 -15.64 -6.32 -1.95
N LYS A 9 -16.36 -5.57 -1.09
CA LYS A 9 -17.60 -4.92 -1.48
C LYS A 9 -17.27 -3.92 -2.61
N PRO A 10 -18.07 -3.82 -3.68
CA PRO A 10 -17.75 -2.96 -4.82
C PRO A 10 -17.46 -1.50 -4.44
N HIS A 11 -18.15 -0.97 -3.42
CA HIS A 11 -17.94 0.39 -2.94
C HIS A 11 -16.57 0.58 -2.26
N VAL A 12 -15.99 -0.46 -1.65
CA VAL A 12 -14.63 -0.41 -1.07
C VAL A 12 -13.60 -0.28 -2.18
N VAL A 13 -13.76 -1.04 -3.27
CA VAL A 13 -12.89 -0.92 -4.45
C VAL A 13 -12.92 0.50 -5.01
N VAL A 14 -14.11 1.09 -5.15
CA VAL A 14 -14.26 2.48 -5.63
C VAL A 14 -13.59 3.48 -4.68
N LYS A 15 -13.79 3.35 -3.36
CA LYS A 15 -13.12 4.19 -2.35
C LYS A 15 -11.60 4.11 -2.47
N VAL A 16 -11.06 2.88 -2.57
CA VAL A 16 -9.60 2.65 -2.70
C VAL A 16 -9.06 3.29 -3.97
N ILE A 17 -9.71 3.07 -5.12
CA ILE A 17 -9.29 3.68 -6.40
C ILE A 17 -9.30 5.20 -6.29
N LEU A 18 -10.37 5.79 -5.73
CA LEU A 18 -10.50 7.23 -5.57
C LEU A 18 -9.38 7.79 -4.69
N VAL A 19 -9.11 7.16 -3.55
CA VAL A 19 -8.02 7.56 -2.65
C VAL A 19 -6.67 7.45 -3.33
N CYS A 20 -6.39 6.37 -4.08
CA CYS A 20 -5.15 6.22 -4.82
C CYS A 20 -4.97 7.33 -5.87
N MET A 21 -6.02 7.68 -6.62
CA MET A 21 -5.96 8.77 -7.60
C MET A 21 -5.69 10.12 -6.93
N ILE A 22 -6.38 10.41 -5.83
CA ILE A 22 -6.18 11.65 -5.06
C ILE A 22 -4.76 11.69 -4.47
N GLY A 23 -4.28 10.60 -3.89
CA GLY A 23 -2.94 10.51 -3.33
C GLY A 23 -1.84 10.68 -4.37
N ALA A 24 -1.98 10.09 -5.56
CA ALA A 24 -1.06 10.28 -6.68
C ALA A 24 -1.04 11.75 -7.15
N LEU A 25 -2.22 12.37 -7.27
CA LEU A 25 -2.33 13.79 -7.61
C LEU A 25 -1.70 14.69 -6.54
N LEU A 26 -1.97 14.43 -5.26
CA LEU A 26 -1.38 15.18 -4.15
C LEU A 26 0.15 15.02 -4.09
N SER A 27 0.67 13.82 -4.40
CA SER A 27 2.11 13.57 -4.49
C SER A 27 2.78 14.43 -5.55
N LEU A 28 2.14 14.57 -6.73
CA LEU A 28 2.62 15.45 -7.80
C LEU A 28 2.52 16.92 -7.39
N ILE A 29 1.39 17.35 -6.84
CA ILE A 29 1.19 18.73 -6.38
C ILE A 29 2.24 19.10 -5.31
N ALA A 30 2.51 18.21 -4.36
CA ALA A 30 3.49 18.46 -3.31
C ALA A 30 4.93 18.57 -3.86
N HIS A 31 5.27 17.77 -4.87
CA HIS A 31 6.54 17.82 -5.58
C HIS A 31 6.74 19.20 -6.25
N GLU A 32 5.78 19.60 -7.10
CA GLU A 32 5.85 20.88 -7.80
C GLU A 32 5.76 22.08 -6.84
N ALA A 33 4.94 21.98 -5.79
CA ALA A 33 4.82 23.02 -4.77
C ALA A 33 6.15 23.22 -4.02
N PHE A 34 6.91 22.16 -3.78
CA PHE A 34 8.25 22.28 -3.19
C PHE A 34 9.17 23.12 -4.07
N HIS A 35 9.25 22.86 -5.37
CA HIS A 35 10.04 23.66 -6.32
C HIS A 35 9.57 25.12 -6.38
N ILE A 36 8.26 25.35 -6.42
CA ILE A 36 7.68 26.71 -6.44
C ILE A 36 8.07 27.48 -5.17
N ILE A 37 8.00 26.85 -4.00
CA ILE A 37 8.34 27.47 -2.72
C ILE A 37 9.85 27.74 -2.63
N LEU A 38 10.68 26.78 -3.06
CA LEU A 38 12.13 26.91 -2.96
C LEU A 38 12.67 28.03 -3.86
N HIS A 39 12.10 28.16 -5.05
CA HIS A 39 12.46 29.20 -6.02
C HIS A 39 11.55 30.43 -5.96
N TRP A 40 10.83 30.62 -4.85
CA TRP A 40 9.93 31.75 -4.69
C TRP A 40 10.69 33.07 -4.85
N GLY A 41 10.34 33.85 -5.87
CA GLY A 41 11.03 35.11 -6.22
C GLY A 41 12.14 34.97 -7.29
N ASN A 42 12.55 33.75 -7.63
CA ASN A 42 13.51 33.48 -8.72
C ASN A 42 12.83 32.89 -9.98
N ILE A 43 11.54 32.59 -9.88
CA ILE A 43 10.71 32.13 -11.00
C ILE A 43 10.49 33.30 -11.97
N SER A 44 10.96 33.15 -13.20
CA SER A 44 10.76 34.13 -14.27
C SER A 44 9.49 33.85 -15.06
N HIS A 45 9.13 32.57 -15.24
CA HIS A 45 7.98 32.18 -16.03
C HIS A 45 7.40 30.84 -15.56
N VAL A 46 6.06 30.72 -15.62
CA VAL A 46 5.33 29.47 -15.42
C VAL A 46 4.42 29.28 -16.63
N SER A 47 4.52 28.13 -17.29
CA SER A 47 3.66 27.76 -18.40
C SER A 47 2.97 26.42 -18.14
N ILE A 48 1.71 26.33 -18.58
CA ILE A 48 0.88 25.12 -18.45
C ILE A 48 0.68 24.57 -19.87
N PHE A 49 0.96 23.29 -20.07
CA PHE A 49 1.02 22.62 -21.37
C PHE A 49 1.93 23.33 -22.39
N PRO A 50 3.20 23.63 -22.06
CA PRO A 50 4.13 24.23 -23.02
C PRO A 50 4.37 23.33 -24.25
N ASN A 51 4.28 22.01 -24.07
CA ASN A 51 4.43 21.03 -25.13
C ASN A 51 3.67 19.73 -24.78
N PRO A 52 3.48 18.78 -25.72
CA PRO A 52 2.70 17.56 -25.49
C PRO A 52 3.25 16.60 -24.41
N GLY A 53 4.51 16.75 -24.01
CA GLY A 53 5.18 15.92 -23.00
C GLY A 53 5.28 16.57 -21.62
N THR A 54 4.87 17.82 -21.47
CA THR A 54 5.09 18.60 -20.24
C THR A 54 3.77 19.24 -19.81
N ILE A 55 3.33 18.95 -18.59
CA ILE A 55 2.09 19.52 -18.03
C ILE A 55 2.35 20.92 -17.48
N VAL A 56 3.47 21.11 -16.78
CA VAL A 56 3.89 22.39 -16.22
C VAL A 56 5.38 22.56 -16.48
N GLN A 57 5.79 23.74 -16.93
CA GLN A 57 7.19 24.14 -17.01
C GLN A 57 7.37 25.42 -16.20
N ILE A 58 8.40 25.40 -15.35
CA ILE A 58 8.81 26.53 -14.52
C ILE A 58 10.20 26.93 -14.99
N GLU A 59 10.36 28.19 -15.38
CA GLU A 59 11.65 28.78 -15.68
C GLU A 59 12.14 29.53 -14.45
N THR A 60 13.33 29.16 -13.98
CA THR A 60 13.97 29.75 -12.80
C THR A 60 15.40 30.18 -13.14
N ASN A 61 15.83 31.30 -12.57
CA ASN A 61 17.22 31.74 -12.68
C ASN A 61 18.01 31.21 -11.49
N LEU A 62 18.72 30.10 -11.70
CA LEU A 62 19.53 29.46 -10.66
C LEU A 62 20.97 29.99 -10.65
N PRO A 63 21.60 30.17 -9.47
CA PRO A 63 22.99 30.58 -9.39
C PRO A 63 23.94 29.48 -9.93
N PRO A 64 25.13 29.84 -10.44
CA PRO A 64 26.12 28.84 -10.85
C PRO A 64 26.51 27.91 -9.70
N GLY A 65 26.53 26.61 -9.97
CA GLY A 65 26.85 25.58 -8.97
C GLY A 65 25.68 25.19 -8.07
N TYR A 66 24.44 25.60 -8.39
CA TYR A 66 23.24 25.12 -7.72
C TYR A 66 23.08 23.60 -7.90
N ASP A 67 22.78 22.90 -6.80
CA ASP A 67 22.63 21.44 -6.76
C ASP A 67 21.20 21.03 -7.13
N ILE A 68 20.94 20.92 -8.42
CA ILE A 68 19.63 20.50 -8.96
C ILE A 68 19.33 19.05 -8.58
N ASP A 69 20.32 18.16 -8.62
CA ASP A 69 20.13 16.74 -8.33
C ASP A 69 19.74 16.53 -6.86
N GLY A 70 20.37 17.27 -5.94
CA GLY A 70 20.01 17.28 -4.52
C GLY A 70 18.60 17.82 -4.27
N GLU A 71 18.20 18.89 -4.96
CA GLU A 71 16.84 19.44 -4.89
C GLU A 71 15.79 18.40 -5.35
N GLU A 72 15.99 17.81 -6.53
CA GLU A 72 15.10 16.77 -7.09
C GLU A 72 15.00 15.55 -6.18
N MET A 73 16.11 15.12 -5.57
CA MET A 73 16.10 14.04 -4.60
C MET A 73 15.18 14.34 -3.41
N VAL A 74 15.22 15.58 -2.88
CA VAL A 74 14.33 16.01 -1.79
C VAL A 74 12.87 16.04 -2.26
N ALA A 75 12.61 16.57 -3.46
CA ALA A 75 11.27 16.60 -4.04
C ALA A 75 10.69 15.17 -4.20
N TYR A 76 11.49 14.20 -4.66
CA TYR A 76 11.10 12.79 -4.73
C TYR A 76 10.85 12.15 -3.36
N ILE A 77 11.62 12.52 -2.34
CA ILE A 77 11.38 12.06 -0.96
C ILE A 77 10.02 12.57 -0.46
N ILE A 78 9.67 13.82 -0.75
CA ILE A 78 8.35 14.40 -0.41
C ILE A 78 7.23 13.60 -1.09
N SER A 79 7.34 13.35 -2.40
CA SER A 79 6.39 12.52 -3.14
C SER A 79 6.25 11.13 -2.53
N PHE A 80 7.38 10.50 -2.19
CA PHE A 80 7.40 9.16 -1.60
C PHE A 80 6.68 9.11 -0.25
N ILE A 81 6.86 10.12 0.60
CA ILE A 81 6.14 10.24 1.88
C ILE A 81 4.63 10.30 1.66
N VAL A 82 4.16 11.11 0.70
CA VAL A 82 2.72 11.22 0.38
C VAL A 82 2.16 9.87 -0.10
N ILE A 83 2.92 9.13 -0.91
CA ILE A 83 2.52 7.79 -1.37
C ILE A 83 2.44 6.80 -0.20
N ILE A 84 3.39 6.83 0.75
CA ILE A 84 3.33 5.99 1.96
C ILE A 84 2.07 6.29 2.77
N PHE A 85 1.78 7.57 3.05
CA PHE A 85 0.57 7.93 3.79
C PHE A 85 -0.71 7.51 3.06
N THR A 86 -0.72 7.63 1.73
CA THR A 86 -1.83 7.16 0.89
C THR A 86 -2.02 5.65 1.03
N ALA A 87 -0.93 4.87 0.98
CA ALA A 87 -0.97 3.42 1.14
C ALA A 87 -1.47 3.02 2.53
N LEU A 88 -0.99 3.67 3.60
CA LEU A 88 -1.48 3.44 4.96
C LEU A 88 -2.98 3.74 5.09
N TYR A 89 -3.46 4.81 4.46
CA TYR A 89 -4.87 5.16 4.47
C TYR A 89 -5.73 4.15 3.69
N VAL A 90 -5.23 3.64 2.56
CA VAL A 90 -5.87 2.55 1.82
C VAL A 90 -5.97 1.29 2.67
N PHE A 91 -4.89 0.91 3.37
CA PHE A 91 -4.92 -0.23 4.29
C PHE A 91 -5.96 -0.04 5.39
N LYS A 92 -6.03 1.17 5.96
CA LYS A 92 -7.06 1.50 6.96
C LYS A 92 -8.48 1.34 6.42
N ILE A 93 -8.77 1.82 5.20
CA ILE A 93 -10.10 1.63 4.58
C ILE A 93 -10.43 0.15 4.41
N MET A 94 -9.44 -0.64 3.99
CA MET A 94 -9.64 -2.07 3.79
C MET A 94 -9.88 -2.80 5.11
N ASP A 95 -9.18 -2.41 6.17
CA ASP A 95 -9.32 -2.98 7.52
C ASP A 95 -10.65 -2.57 8.18
N ASP A 96 -11.03 -1.30 8.08
CA ASP A 96 -12.29 -0.77 8.64
C ASP A 96 -13.54 -1.40 7.99
N GLU A 97 -13.42 -1.91 6.76
CA GLU A 97 -14.51 -2.56 6.00
C GLU A 97 -14.42 -4.10 6.03
N ASP A 98 -13.42 -4.64 6.75
CA ASP A 98 -13.20 -6.07 6.90
C ASP A 98 -14.06 -6.65 8.03
N ASP A 99 -15.19 -7.25 7.67
CA ASP A 99 -16.10 -7.88 8.63
C ASP A 99 -15.65 -9.30 9.05
N ARG A 100 -14.42 -9.74 8.70
CA ARG A 100 -13.91 -11.08 9.03
C ARG A 100 -13.52 -11.17 10.50
N ASP A 101 -13.92 -12.26 11.15
CA ASP A 101 -13.48 -12.58 12.51
C ASP A 101 -11.98 -12.95 12.52
N PRO A 102 -11.20 -12.67 13.59
CA PRO A 102 -9.78 -13.01 13.65
C PRO A 102 -9.47 -14.47 13.33
N ALA A 103 -10.36 -15.41 13.70
CA ALA A 103 -10.19 -16.82 13.36
C ALA A 103 -10.28 -17.09 11.84
N GLN A 104 -11.11 -16.32 11.12
CA GLN A 104 -11.21 -16.37 9.65
C GLN A 104 -9.99 -15.75 8.96
N ILE A 105 -9.33 -14.79 9.61
CA ILE A 105 -8.09 -14.15 9.13
C ILE A 105 -6.89 -15.07 9.32
N LEU A 106 -6.74 -15.65 10.52
CA LEU A 106 -5.60 -16.51 10.88
C LEU A 106 -5.68 -17.90 10.23
N PHE A 107 -6.89 -18.45 10.08
CA PHE A 107 -7.10 -19.80 9.57
C PHE A 107 -8.05 -19.82 8.37
N PRO A 108 -7.72 -19.15 7.26
CA PRO A 108 -8.63 -19.05 6.11
C PRO A 108 -9.01 -20.43 5.58
N ASN A 109 -8.08 -21.38 5.52
CA ASN A 109 -8.33 -22.68 4.88
C ASN A 109 -8.85 -23.77 5.84
N ASN A 110 -9.10 -23.46 7.12
CA ASN A 110 -9.47 -24.48 8.10
C ASN A 110 -10.77 -24.13 8.84
N PRO A 111 -11.94 -24.52 8.30
CA PRO A 111 -13.25 -24.16 8.86
C PRO A 111 -13.52 -24.81 10.22
N GLU A 112 -12.76 -25.82 10.62
CA GLU A 112 -12.86 -26.37 11.98
C GLU A 112 -12.16 -25.48 13.00
N LEU A 113 -11.01 -24.88 12.64
CA LEU A 113 -10.30 -23.93 13.50
C LEU A 113 -11.02 -22.58 13.58
N GLN A 114 -11.77 -22.19 12.55
CA GLN A 114 -12.59 -20.97 12.54
C GLN A 114 -13.74 -21.01 13.55
N LYS A 115 -14.15 -22.19 14.02
CA LYS A 115 -15.25 -22.36 14.99
C LYS A 115 -14.77 -22.33 16.44
N LEU A 116 -13.46 -22.38 16.65
CA LEU A 116 -12.88 -22.46 17.97
C LEU A 116 -12.76 -21.07 18.58
N THR A 117 -13.01 -20.99 19.89
CA THR A 117 -12.72 -19.80 20.67
C THR A 117 -11.21 -19.57 20.77
N PRO A 118 -10.73 -18.34 21.07
CA PRO A 118 -9.30 -18.06 21.23
C PRO A 118 -8.59 -18.99 22.24
N LYS A 119 -9.29 -19.43 23.29
CA LYS A 119 -8.75 -20.34 24.29
C LYS A 119 -8.56 -21.76 23.74
N GLU A 120 -9.54 -22.27 23.00
CA GLU A 120 -9.45 -23.59 22.36
C GLU A 120 -8.39 -23.62 21.24
N LEU A 121 -8.20 -22.49 20.55
CA LEU A 121 -7.11 -22.33 19.58
C LEU A 121 -5.72 -22.41 20.23
N TRP A 122 -5.56 -21.79 21.40
CA TRP A 122 -4.31 -21.84 22.17
C TRP A 122 -4.02 -23.26 22.68
N GLU A 123 -5.03 -23.94 23.23
CA GLU A 123 -4.86 -25.31 23.72
C GLU A 123 -4.51 -26.28 22.58
N LYS A 124 -5.12 -26.11 21.39
CA LYS A 124 -4.75 -26.93 20.20
C LYS A 124 -3.35 -26.65 19.68
N SER A 125 -2.91 -25.39 19.65
CA SER A 125 -1.57 -25.05 19.15
C SER A 125 -0.48 -25.59 20.07
N GLU A 126 -0.70 -25.59 21.39
CA GLU A 126 0.20 -26.23 22.35
C GLU A 126 0.25 -27.76 22.17
N MET A 127 -0.89 -28.41 21.89
CA MET A 127 -0.91 -29.86 21.66
C MET A 127 -0.19 -30.29 20.37
N ASP A 128 -0.29 -29.52 19.28
CA ASP A 128 0.40 -29.81 18.02
C ASP A 128 1.94 -29.60 18.12
N ILE A 129 2.40 -28.68 18.99
CA ILE A 129 3.83 -28.50 19.28
C ILE A 129 4.39 -29.69 20.07
N ILE A 130 3.58 -30.28 20.95
CA ILE A 130 4.00 -31.38 21.84
C ILE A 130 3.91 -32.75 21.13
N LEU A 131 3.02 -32.90 20.15
CA LEU A 131 2.82 -34.16 19.41
C LEU A 131 3.12 -33.96 17.92
N PRO A 132 4.40 -34.06 17.48
CA PRO A 132 4.69 -34.04 16.06
C PRO A 132 3.94 -35.20 15.38
N GLU A 133 3.13 -34.84 14.39
CA GLU A 133 2.36 -35.77 13.56
C GLU A 133 3.21 -36.99 13.21
N LYS A 134 2.82 -38.15 13.75
CA LYS A 134 3.40 -39.43 13.40
C LYS A 134 3.03 -39.70 11.95
N LYS A 135 3.85 -39.25 11.00
CA LYS A 135 3.71 -39.50 9.56
C LYS A 135 3.47 -40.99 9.34
N SER A 136 2.22 -41.38 9.20
CA SER A 136 1.81 -42.72 8.79
C SER A 136 2.16 -42.85 7.32
N SER A 137 3.40 -43.26 7.04
CA SER A 137 3.85 -43.68 5.72
C SER A 137 3.09 -44.93 5.27
N LYS A 138 1.90 -44.77 4.71
CA LYS A 138 1.33 -45.79 3.83
C LYS A 138 1.86 -45.57 2.42
N HIS A 139 3.09 -46.03 2.20
CA HIS A 139 3.55 -46.39 0.86
C HIS A 139 2.71 -47.58 0.38
N SER A 140 1.61 -47.30 -0.33
CA SER A 140 0.96 -48.29 -1.18
C SER A 140 1.58 -48.18 -2.57
N HIS A 141 2.70 -48.88 -2.77
CA HIS A 141 3.09 -49.34 -4.10
C HIS A 141 1.98 -50.28 -4.60
N LYS A 142 1.26 -49.88 -5.65
CA LYS A 142 0.63 -50.83 -6.54
C LYS A 142 1.18 -50.62 -7.95
N LYS A 143 1.75 -51.72 -8.44
CA LYS A 143 2.16 -51.98 -9.82
C LYS A 143 0.96 -51.94 -10.76
#